data_AF-A0A945N305-F1
#
_entry.id   AF-A0A945N305-F1
#
_cell.length_a   1.000
_cell.length_b   1.000
_cell.length_c   1.000
_cell.angle_alpha   90.00
_cell.angle_beta   90.00
_cell.angle_gamma   90.00
#
_symmetry.space_group_name_H-M   'P 1'
#
loop_
_entity.id
_entity.type
_entity.pdbx_description
1 polymer ?
#
loop_
_entity_poly.entity_id
_entity_poly.type
_entity_poly.pdbx_seq_one_letter_code
_entity_poly.pdbx_strand_id
1 'polypeptide(L)'
;MPHRDSEPDRSAEAIGTVIDRYGPITGDTAAFAGALEKPLPICVWANPLRLDRDALIRLLCEDGLAGEPVDWSEHAVRLPPDTRPGLSWLYRAGLMQVQEEA
;
A
#
# COMPACT_ATOMS: atom_id res chain seq x y z
N MET A 1 18.03 35.88 -4.63
CA MET A 1 17.46 34.53 -4.49
C MET A 1 16.98 34.11 -5.87
N PRO A 2 17.76 33.34 -6.65
CA PRO A 2 17.31 32.94 -7.97
C PRO A 2 16.15 31.95 -7.82
N HIS A 3 15.11 32.22 -8.61
CA HIS A 3 13.91 31.41 -8.79
C HIS A 3 14.35 30.01 -9.25
N ARG A 4 13.95 28.96 -8.54
CA ARG A 4 14.15 27.58 -8.99
C ARG A 4 13.23 27.40 -10.20
N ASP A 5 13.81 27.40 -11.39
CA ASP A 5 13.10 27.08 -12.63
C ASP A 5 12.49 25.67 -12.49
N SER A 6 11.27 25.53 -13.01
CA SER A 6 10.44 24.33 -12.97
C SER A 6 11.17 23.14 -13.62
N GLU A 7 11.80 22.30 -12.79
CA GLU A 7 12.17 20.93 -13.20
C GLU A 7 10.87 20.24 -13.69
N PRO A 8 10.85 19.62 -14.88
CA PRO A 8 9.74 18.77 -15.26
C PRO A 8 9.53 17.71 -14.16
N ASP A 9 8.27 17.40 -13.86
CA ASP A 9 7.94 16.41 -12.85
C ASP A 9 8.53 15.06 -13.29
N ARG A 10 9.67 14.71 -12.69
CA ARG A 10 10.42 13.48 -12.99
C ARG A 10 9.55 12.22 -12.84
N SER A 11 8.50 12.29 -12.02
CA SER A 11 7.53 11.22 -11.85
C SER A 11 6.69 11.02 -13.11
N ALA A 12 6.20 12.10 -13.70
CA ALA A 12 5.38 12.06 -14.90
C ALA A 12 6.17 11.54 -16.12
N GLU A 13 7.43 11.97 -16.27
CA GLU A 13 8.31 11.49 -17.33
C GLU A 13 8.62 9.99 -17.19
N ALA A 14 8.85 9.52 -15.96
CA ALA A 14 9.06 8.10 -15.68
C ALA A 14 7.81 7.26 -15.97
N ILE A 15 6.62 7.74 -15.58
CA ILE A 15 5.34 7.07 -15.86
C ILE A 15 5.13 6.95 -17.38
N GLY A 16 5.38 8.02 -18.15
CA GLY A 16 5.27 8.00 -19.62
C GLY A 16 6.18 6.94 -20.24
N THR A 17 7.45 6.87 -19.81
CA THR A 17 8.41 5.86 -20.29
C THR A 17 7.95 4.43 -20.01
N VAL A 18 7.35 4.19 -18.84
CA VAL A 18 6.81 2.87 -18.46
C VAL A 18 5.60 2.50 -19.31
N ILE A 19 4.69 3.44 -19.56
CA ILE A 19 3.50 3.25 -20.39
C ILE A 19 3.90 2.94 -21.84
N ASP A 20 4.83 3.69 -22.42
CA ASP A 20 5.29 3.47 -23.79
C ASP A 20 5.90 2.07 -23.97
N ARG A 21 6.65 1.62 -22.96
CA ARG A 21 7.35 0.33 -23.01
C ARG A 21 6.42 -0.86 -22.75
N TYR A 22 5.53 -0.77 -21.76
CA TYR A 22 4.75 -1.92 -21.27
C TYR A 22 3.27 -1.86 -21.60
N GLY A 23 2.71 -0.68 -21.91
CA GLY A 23 1.32 -0.49 -22.29
C GLY A 23 0.85 -1.47 -23.37
N PRO A 24 1.55 -1.61 -24.51
CA PRO A 24 1.13 -2.48 -25.60
C PRO A 24 0.99 -3.97 -25.25
N ILE A 25 1.66 -4.45 -24.19
CA ILE A 25 1.59 -5.86 -23.76
C ILE A 25 0.58 -6.11 -22.64
N THR A 26 -0.01 -5.05 -22.06
CA THR A 26 -0.97 -5.17 -20.95
C THR A 26 -2.38 -5.56 -21.39
N GLY A 27 -2.69 -5.47 -22.69
CA GLY A 27 -4.03 -5.67 -23.25
C GLY A 27 -4.96 -4.45 -23.08
N ASP A 28 -4.77 -3.64 -22.04
CA ASP A 28 -5.45 -2.37 -21.82
C ASP A 28 -4.49 -1.31 -21.26
N THR A 29 -3.91 -0.53 -22.17
CA THR A 29 -2.98 0.56 -21.82
C THR A 29 -3.62 1.62 -20.93
N ALA A 30 -4.91 1.91 -21.08
CA ALA A 30 -5.58 2.96 -20.32
C ALA A 30 -5.80 2.51 -18.87
N ALA A 31 -6.21 1.25 -18.66
CA ALA A 31 -6.32 0.66 -17.34
C ALA A 31 -4.94 0.58 -16.64
N PHE A 32 -3.88 0.23 -17.38
CA PHE A 32 -2.52 0.20 -16.85
C PHE A 32 -2.04 1.60 -16.41
N ALA A 33 -2.22 2.62 -17.25
CA ALA A 33 -1.89 4.00 -16.89
C ALA A 33 -2.67 4.46 -15.64
N GLY A 34 -3.97 4.21 -15.59
CA GLY A 34 -4.81 4.54 -14.44
C GLY A 34 -4.46 3.76 -13.17
N ALA A 35 -3.77 2.62 -13.26
CA ALA A 35 -3.25 1.91 -12.09
C ALA A 35 -1.97 2.56 -11.54
N LEU A 36 -1.08 3.03 -12.42
CA LEU A 36 0.16 3.71 -12.02
C LEU A 36 -0.08 5.03 -11.27
N GLU A 37 -1.22 5.68 -11.50
CA GLU A 37 -1.61 6.91 -10.81
C GLU A 37 -2.23 6.65 -9.42
N LYS A 38 -2.58 5.40 -9.10
CA LYS A 38 -3.21 5.06 -7.81
C LYS A 38 -2.14 4.79 -6.74
N PRO A 39 -2.25 5.40 -5.55
CA PRO A 39 -1.43 5.01 -4.42
C PRO A 39 -1.59 3.53 -4.09
N LEU A 40 -0.49 2.89 -3.71
CA LEU A 40 -0.54 1.52 -3.21
C LEU A 40 -1.41 1.44 -1.95
N PRO A 41 -2.21 0.37 -1.79
CA PRO A 41 -2.92 0.13 -0.55
C PRO A 41 -1.96 0.01 0.63
N ILE A 42 -2.41 0.45 1.80
CA ILE A 42 -1.67 0.26 3.04
C ILE A 42 -1.92 -1.18 3.51
N CYS A 43 -0.86 -1.95 3.71
CA CYS A 43 -0.97 -3.33 4.13
C CYS A 43 -0.11 -3.58 5.38
N VAL A 44 -0.65 -4.40 6.28
CA VAL A 44 0.05 -4.89 7.48
C VAL A 44 -0.03 -6.40 7.55
N TRP A 45 1.00 -7.01 8.10
CA TRP A 45 1.10 -8.45 8.25
C TRP A 45 1.08 -8.79 9.73
N ALA A 46 0.19 -9.70 10.12
CA ALA A 46 0.17 -10.26 11.46
C ALA A 46 1.50 -10.98 11.76
N ASN A 47 2.00 -10.86 12.98
CA ASN A 47 3.15 -11.62 13.43
C ASN A 47 2.70 -13.01 13.90
N PRO A 48 2.91 -14.08 13.11
CA PRO A 48 2.36 -15.41 13.40
C PRO A 48 2.92 -16.03 14.67
N LEU A 49 4.06 -15.55 15.19
CA LEU A 49 4.61 -16.00 16.47
C LEU A 49 3.81 -15.50 17.68
N ARG A 50 2.87 -14.57 17.48
CA ARG A 50 2.21 -13.83 18.56
C ARG A 50 0.73 -13.62 18.35
N LEU A 51 0.27 -13.56 17.11
CA LEU A 51 -1.08 -13.18 16.74
C LEU A 51 -1.42 -13.73 15.36
N ASP A 52 -2.59 -14.35 15.22
CA ASP A 52 -3.14 -14.68 13.90
C ASP A 52 -3.84 -13.47 13.26
N ARG A 53 -4.13 -13.56 11.95
CA ARG A 53 -4.72 -12.47 11.17
C ARG A 53 -6.11 -12.06 11.68
N ASP A 54 -6.94 -13.03 12.07
CA ASP A 54 -8.31 -12.75 12.48
C ASP A 54 -8.36 -12.08 13.86
N ALA A 55 -7.41 -12.41 14.75
CA ALA A 55 -7.17 -11.69 15.99
C ALA A 55 -6.63 -10.29 15.73
N LEU A 56 -5.73 -10.10 14.75
CA LEU A 56 -5.27 -8.77 14.34
C LEU A 56 -6.42 -7.90 13.83
N ILE A 57 -7.29 -8.42 12.96
CA ILE A 57 -8.46 -7.70 12.44
C ILE A 57 -9.39 -7.27 13.59
N ARG A 58 -9.62 -8.13 14.58
CA ARG A 58 -10.42 -7.80 15.77
C ARG A 58 -9.79 -6.65 16.56
N LEU A 59 -8.50 -6.70 16.85
CA LEU A 59 -7.79 -5.64 17.58
C LEU A 59 -7.76 -4.32 16.80
N LEU A 60 -7.58 -4.38 15.48
CA LEU A 60 -7.68 -3.20 14.62
C LEU A 60 -9.08 -2.58 14.70
N CYS A 61 -10.13 -3.40 14.66
CA CYS A 61 -11.51 -2.93 14.79
C CYS A 61 -11.77 -2.28 16.15
N GLU A 62 -11.23 -2.84 17.24
CA GLU A 62 -11.28 -2.26 18.59
C GLU A 62 -10.57 -0.89 18.65
N ASP A 63 -9.49 -0.71 17.90
CA ASP A 63 -8.76 0.56 17.73
C ASP A 63 -9.44 1.53 16.72
N GLY A 64 -10.60 1.17 16.17
CA GLY A 64 -11.33 1.98 15.19
C GLY A 64 -10.79 1.93 13.76
N LEU A 65 -9.98 0.92 13.43
CA LEU A 65 -9.43 0.67 12.10
C LEU A 65 -10.10 -0.56 11.46
N ALA A 66 -10.82 -0.34 10.36
CA ALA A 66 -11.43 -1.43 9.61
C ALA A 66 -10.41 -2.09 8.67
N GLY A 67 -9.79 -3.18 9.14
CA GLY A 67 -8.87 -4.00 8.33
C GLY A 67 -9.60 -5.10 7.57
N GLU A 68 -9.24 -5.31 6.30
CA GLU A 68 -9.77 -6.39 5.47
C GLU A 68 -8.70 -7.44 5.15
N PRO A 69 -9.00 -8.74 5.19
CA PRO A 69 -8.04 -9.77 4.85
C PRO A 69 -7.61 -9.67 3.38
N VAL A 70 -6.35 -9.98 3.10
CA VAL A 70 -5.86 -10.17 1.74
C VAL A 70 -6.06 -11.63 1.34
N ASP A 71 -6.78 -11.88 0.26
CA ASP A 71 -7.27 -13.22 -0.11
C ASP A 71 -6.18 -14.29 -0.27
N TRP A 72 -5.02 -13.89 -0.80
CA TRP A 72 -3.92 -14.81 -1.09
C TRP A 72 -3.00 -15.09 0.12
N SER A 73 -3.20 -14.39 1.25
CA SER A 73 -2.31 -14.48 2.41
C SER A 73 -3.08 -14.76 3.71
N GLU A 74 -2.58 -15.74 4.48
CA GLU A 74 -3.08 -16.05 5.82
C GLU A 74 -2.68 -15.02 6.89
N HIS A 75 -1.83 -14.03 6.55
CA HIS A 75 -1.28 -13.08 7.52
C HIS A 75 -1.55 -11.61 7.17
N ALA A 76 -1.81 -11.30 5.91
CA ALA A 76 -1.91 -9.91 5.45
C ALA A 76 -3.32 -9.33 5.62
N VAL A 77 -3.35 -8.05 6.00
CA VAL A 77 -4.55 -7.25 6.21
C VAL A 77 -4.36 -5.91 5.51
N ARG A 78 -5.28 -5.56 4.61
CA ARG A 78 -5.35 -4.25 3.97
C ARG A 78 -6.04 -3.27 4.91
N LEU A 79 -5.48 -2.08 5.03
CA LEU A 79 -6.00 -0.99 5.84
C LEU A 79 -6.59 0.11 4.95
N PRO A 80 -7.48 0.96 5.51
CA PRO A 80 -7.98 2.12 4.78
C PRO A 80 -6.85 3.04 4.32
N PRO A 81 -7.06 3.79 3.22
CA PRO A 81 -6.13 4.85 2.81
C PRO A 81 -5.83 5.82 3.96
N ASP A 82 -4.66 6.47 3.92
CA ASP A 82 -4.19 7.45 4.91
C ASP A 82 -3.96 6.92 6.34
N THR A 83 -4.19 5.63 6.60
CA THR A 83 -3.87 4.99 7.87
C THR A 83 -2.36 5.11 8.17
N ARG A 84 -2.01 5.37 9.42
CA ARG A 84 -0.61 5.43 9.88
C ARG A 84 -0.30 4.26 10.80
N PRO A 85 -0.19 3.01 10.29
CA PRO A 85 -0.04 1.82 11.13
C PRO A 85 1.21 1.85 12.02
N GLY A 86 2.28 2.56 11.61
CA GLY A 86 3.47 2.77 12.43
C GLY A 86 3.22 3.57 13.74
N LEU A 87 2.09 4.26 13.85
CA LEU A 87 1.69 4.95 15.09
C LEU A 87 0.85 4.05 16.02
N SER A 88 0.33 2.93 15.54
CA SER A 88 -0.45 1.99 16.35
C SER A 88 0.42 1.30 17.39
N TRP A 89 -0.17 1.02 18.55
CA TRP A 89 0.48 0.22 19.59
C TRP A 89 0.70 -1.22 19.11
N LEU A 90 -0.14 -1.76 18.21
CA LEU A 90 0.00 -3.11 17.65
C LEU A 90 1.34 -3.26 16.92
N TYR A 91 1.73 -2.24 16.15
CA TYR A 91 3.03 -2.18 15.49
C TYR A 91 4.17 -2.08 16.51
N ARG A 92 4.08 -1.15 17.45
CA ARG A 92 5.11 -0.93 18.48
C ARG A 92 5.29 -2.13 19.41
N ALA A 93 4.21 -2.83 19.68
CA ALA A 93 4.20 -4.05 20.46
C ALA A 93 4.72 -5.25 19.67
N GLY A 94 5.01 -5.12 18.37
CA GLY A 94 5.52 -6.21 17.52
C GLY A 94 4.47 -7.27 17.17
N LEU A 95 3.18 -6.90 17.15
CA LEU A 95 2.07 -7.78 16.78
C LEU A 95 1.77 -7.74 15.27
N MET A 96 2.21 -6.68 14.59
CA MET A 96 2.10 -6.55 13.13
C MET A 96 3.32 -5.81 12.55
N GLN A 97 3.54 -5.97 11.25
CA GLN A 97 4.57 -5.29 10.45
C GLN A 97 3.89 -4.52 9.31
N VAL A 98 4.44 -3.38 8.89
CA VAL A 98 3.98 -2.68 7.68
C VAL A 98 4.75 -3.24 6.49
N GLN A 99 4.04 -3.77 5.49
CA GLN A 99 4.64 -4.37 4.30
C GLN A 99 3.64 -4.33 3.14
N GLU A 100 4.12 -4.05 1.93
CA GLU A 100 3.30 -3.99 0.71
C GLU A 100 2.59 -5.33 0.41
N GLU A 101 1.47 -5.24 -0.30
CA GLU A 101 0.79 -6.38 -0.91
C GLU A 101 1.52 -6.71 -2.23
N ALA A 102 2.19 -7.87 -2.29
CA ALA A 102 3.02 -8.27 -3.44
C ALA A 102 2.19 -8.69 -4.67
#